data_AF-A0A2L0F2B0-F1
#
_entry.id   AF-A0A2L0F2B0-F1
#
_cell.length_a   1.000
_cell.length_b   1.000
_cell.length_c   1.000
_cell.angle_alpha   90.00
_cell.angle_beta   90.00
_cell.angle_gamma   90.00
#
_symmetry.space_group_name_H-M   'P 1'
#
loop_
_entity.id
_entity.type
_entity.pdbx_description
1 polymer ?
#
loop_
_entity_poly.entity_id
_entity_poly.type
_entity_poly.pdbx_seq_one_letter_code
_entity_poly.pdbx_strand_id
1 'polypeptide(L)'
;MAEARGVTAPAFVEALDLASERLGGAVLAANDEFFAPKENLLKAGKPVFLEHEYTDRGKWMDGWETRRRRTPGFDWCLVRLGLPGIVRGVVVDTAFFRGNYPEHCAIEACAARPDVRVEELLDPGVQWVEILPRSPLRGDAQNVFEVSCPVRVTHLRLNIYPDGGVARLRVHGDAVPDWRRLDRPGVEIDLAAVENGASVLSCSDMFFGVRHNLIMPGRAANMGEGWETRRRRGPGYDWALVALAAQGEISRIEVDTNHFKGNYPDSCMIEGIDAAGRSAAELAGAGDFREIVPQTKLQAHTRHLFEEEIRASGPFTHVRLNIYPDGGVSRLRIFGKATRAGAAEQRLRWLNALTQREAEAELRAACGSTAWASQMAGARPFSDEAHLVATAGQIWGRLGREDWLEAFRAHPRIGETKAQGEDQETSAAARRWSSQEQAGASGADQETREALARLNRAYDEKFGHIFIVCATGKSAGEMLEDLRERIEHSAEEEIGIAAEEQRKITEIRLRKLIRGG
;
A
#
# COMPACT_ATOMS: atom_id res chain seq x y z
N MET A 1 -15.12 -17.70 -31.59
CA MET A 1 -15.77 -16.56 -32.27
C MET A 1 -14.71 -15.52 -32.52
N ALA A 2 -14.71 -14.97 -33.73
CA ALA A 2 -13.67 -14.11 -34.28
C ALA A 2 -13.40 -12.87 -33.42
N GLU A 3 -12.12 -12.60 -33.16
CA GLU A 3 -11.60 -11.37 -32.59
C GLU A 3 -12.04 -10.17 -33.45
N ALA A 4 -12.85 -9.30 -32.85
CA ALA A 4 -13.16 -8.00 -33.41
C ALA A 4 -11.93 -7.09 -33.26
N ARG A 5 -11.15 -7.01 -34.34
CA ARG A 5 -10.38 -5.87 -34.85
C ARG A 5 -10.11 -4.70 -33.88
N GLY A 6 -8.84 -4.55 -33.48
CA GLY A 6 -8.12 -3.30 -33.69
C GLY A 6 -8.21 -2.18 -32.65
N VAL A 7 -8.68 -2.46 -31.43
CA VAL A 7 -8.45 -1.58 -30.27
C VAL A 7 -7.65 -2.39 -29.27
N THR A 8 -6.35 -2.13 -29.17
CA THR A 8 -5.56 -2.62 -28.03
C THR A 8 -6.21 -2.11 -26.76
N ALA A 9 -6.59 -3.03 -25.86
CA ALA A 9 -7.16 -2.65 -24.58
C ALA A 9 -6.21 -1.67 -23.86
N PRO A 10 -6.73 -0.69 -23.10
CA PRO A 10 -5.88 0.22 -22.34
C PRO A 10 -4.90 -0.54 -21.45
N ALA A 11 -3.66 -0.05 -21.36
CA ALA A 11 -2.58 -0.73 -20.63
C ALA A 11 -2.94 -1.03 -19.16
N PHE A 12 -3.79 -0.21 -18.53
CA PHE A 12 -4.20 -0.42 -17.15
C PHE A 12 -4.97 -1.73 -16.93
N VAL A 13 -5.64 -2.30 -17.95
CA VAL A 13 -6.44 -3.53 -17.80
C VAL A 13 -5.57 -4.75 -17.46
N GLU A 14 -4.26 -4.66 -17.74
CA GLU A 14 -3.29 -5.68 -17.35
C GLU A 14 -2.73 -5.49 -15.94
N ALA A 15 -3.02 -4.34 -15.29
CA ALA A 15 -2.64 -4.10 -13.91
C ALA A 15 -3.48 -4.95 -12.94
N LEU A 16 -3.03 -5.02 -11.70
CA LEU A 16 -3.67 -5.81 -10.66
C LEU A 16 -5.10 -5.32 -10.37
N ASP A 17 -6.05 -6.24 -10.26
CA ASP A 17 -7.39 -5.95 -9.75
C ASP A 17 -7.37 -5.85 -8.21
N LEU A 18 -7.25 -4.62 -7.69
CA LEU A 18 -7.19 -4.28 -6.28
C LEU A 18 -8.45 -4.67 -5.51
N ALA A 19 -9.60 -4.80 -6.18
CA ALA A 19 -10.87 -5.15 -5.56
C ALA A 19 -11.14 -6.66 -5.55
N SER A 20 -10.26 -7.48 -6.12
CA SER A 20 -10.47 -8.93 -6.23
C SER A 20 -10.74 -9.58 -4.86
N GLU A 21 -11.76 -10.44 -4.80
CA GLU A 21 -12.04 -11.25 -3.61
C GLU A 21 -10.85 -12.13 -3.19
N ARG A 22 -9.99 -12.51 -4.16
CA ARG A 22 -8.78 -13.30 -3.93
C ARG A 22 -7.70 -12.53 -3.15
N LEU A 23 -7.83 -11.21 -3.06
CA LEU A 23 -7.01 -10.33 -2.22
C LEU A 23 -7.73 -9.90 -0.94
N GLY A 24 -8.91 -10.47 -0.65
CA GLY A 24 -9.75 -10.06 0.49
C GLY A 24 -10.63 -8.84 0.23
N GLY A 25 -10.78 -8.45 -1.05
CA GLY A 25 -11.74 -7.43 -1.47
C GLY A 25 -13.17 -7.86 -1.11
N ALA A 26 -13.96 -6.91 -0.64
CA ALA A 26 -15.28 -7.19 -0.11
C ALA A 26 -16.28 -6.09 -0.44
N VAL A 27 -17.50 -6.47 -0.77
CA VAL A 27 -18.63 -5.54 -0.81
C VAL A 27 -19.19 -5.42 0.61
N LEU A 28 -19.21 -4.20 1.15
CA LEU A 28 -19.59 -3.96 2.54
C LEU A 28 -21.09 -3.71 2.69
N ALA A 29 -21.68 -2.97 1.75
CA ALA A 29 -23.09 -2.60 1.79
C ALA A 29 -23.57 -2.18 0.40
N ALA A 30 -24.87 -2.31 0.16
CA ALA A 30 -25.57 -1.67 -0.94
C ALA A 30 -26.92 -1.19 -0.44
N ASN A 31 -27.50 -0.15 -1.07
CA ASN A 31 -28.84 0.30 -0.69
C ASN A 31 -29.95 -0.63 -1.18
N ASP A 32 -29.68 -1.44 -2.21
CA ASP A 32 -30.57 -2.45 -2.75
C ASP A 32 -29.75 -3.62 -3.33
N GLU A 33 -30.26 -4.83 -3.24
CA GLU A 33 -29.68 -6.05 -3.81
C GLU A 33 -30.77 -7.10 -4.06
N PHE A 34 -31.96 -6.63 -4.46
CA PHE A 34 -33.15 -7.46 -4.46
C PHE A 34 -33.02 -8.67 -5.40
N PHE A 35 -32.65 -8.47 -6.67
CA PHE A 35 -32.65 -9.53 -7.68
C PHE A 35 -31.39 -10.40 -7.64
N ALA A 36 -30.23 -9.78 -7.40
CA ALA A 36 -28.96 -10.49 -7.35
C ALA A 36 -27.98 -9.86 -6.34
N PRO A 37 -27.23 -10.69 -5.59
CA PRO A 37 -26.43 -10.25 -4.46
C PRO A 37 -25.21 -9.43 -4.90
N LYS A 38 -24.92 -8.38 -4.14
CA LYS A 38 -23.83 -7.43 -4.44
C LYS A 38 -22.44 -8.07 -4.46
N GLU A 39 -22.21 -9.13 -3.69
CA GLU A 39 -20.94 -9.84 -3.56
C GLU A 39 -20.45 -10.42 -4.91
N ASN A 40 -21.37 -10.70 -5.84
CA ASN A 40 -21.02 -11.18 -7.18
C ASN A 40 -20.11 -10.19 -7.95
N LEU A 41 -20.13 -8.89 -7.64
CA LEU A 41 -19.32 -7.87 -8.31
C LEU A 41 -17.83 -8.21 -8.30
N LEU A 42 -17.32 -8.78 -7.20
CA LEU A 42 -15.88 -8.97 -6.96
C LEU A 42 -15.40 -10.40 -7.23
N LYS A 43 -16.30 -11.28 -7.67
CA LYS A 43 -15.96 -12.66 -8.03
C LYS A 43 -14.86 -12.69 -9.06
N ALA A 44 -13.83 -13.51 -8.84
CA ALA A 44 -12.67 -13.57 -9.74
C ALA A 44 -13.03 -14.12 -11.14
N GLY A 45 -13.94 -15.10 -11.18
CA GLY A 45 -14.42 -15.72 -12.42
C GLY A 45 -15.20 -14.76 -13.31
N LYS A 46 -15.22 -15.06 -14.62
CA LYS A 46 -16.11 -14.37 -15.57
C LYS A 46 -17.58 -14.60 -15.18
N PRO A 47 -18.47 -13.64 -15.43
CA PRO A 47 -19.92 -13.86 -15.30
C PRO A 47 -20.36 -15.09 -16.07
N VAL A 48 -21.35 -15.81 -15.54
CA VAL A 48 -22.03 -16.90 -16.24
C VAL A 48 -23.53 -16.64 -16.34
N PHE A 49 -24.14 -17.15 -17.41
CA PHE A 49 -25.59 -17.12 -17.59
C PHE A 49 -26.14 -18.54 -17.59
N LEU A 50 -27.07 -18.81 -16.68
CA LEU A 50 -27.73 -20.11 -16.56
C LEU A 50 -29.16 -19.98 -17.11
N GLU A 51 -29.39 -20.44 -18.34
CA GLU A 51 -30.60 -20.15 -19.13
C GLU A 51 -31.92 -20.52 -18.42
N HIS A 52 -31.93 -21.60 -17.63
CA HIS A 52 -33.14 -22.12 -16.99
C HIS A 52 -33.23 -21.87 -15.49
N GLU A 53 -32.26 -21.17 -14.89
CA GLU A 53 -32.23 -20.92 -13.44
C GLU A 53 -33.00 -19.65 -13.04
N TYR A 54 -33.77 -19.76 -11.97
CA TYR A 54 -34.57 -18.68 -11.36
C TYR A 54 -34.47 -18.77 -9.84
N THR A 55 -34.53 -17.62 -9.18
CA THR A 55 -34.67 -17.48 -7.72
C THR A 55 -36.12 -17.18 -7.36
N ASP A 56 -36.44 -17.14 -6.06
CA ASP A 56 -37.71 -16.64 -5.55
C ASP A 56 -37.96 -15.15 -5.86
N ARG A 57 -36.92 -14.42 -6.30
CA ARG A 57 -36.97 -12.98 -6.61
C ARG A 57 -36.92 -12.66 -8.09
N GLY A 58 -36.63 -13.63 -8.96
CA GLY A 58 -36.59 -13.40 -10.41
C GLY A 58 -35.63 -14.33 -11.16
N LYS A 59 -35.12 -13.87 -12.30
CA LYS A 59 -34.08 -14.60 -13.05
C LYS A 59 -32.81 -14.65 -12.20
N TRP A 60 -32.17 -15.82 -12.11
CA TRP A 60 -30.85 -15.87 -11.48
C TRP A 60 -29.82 -15.15 -12.35
N MET A 61 -29.10 -14.19 -11.76
CA MET A 61 -28.07 -13.39 -12.42
C MET A 61 -26.75 -13.48 -11.67
N ASP A 62 -25.65 -13.68 -12.41
CA ASP A 62 -24.29 -13.65 -11.86
C ASP A 62 -23.74 -12.22 -11.82
N GLY A 63 -24.37 -11.40 -10.98
CA GLY A 63 -24.05 -9.99 -10.79
C GLY A 63 -24.75 -9.41 -9.57
N TRP A 64 -24.63 -8.10 -9.40
CA TRP A 64 -25.46 -7.30 -8.51
C TRP A 64 -26.63 -6.74 -9.31
N GLU A 65 -27.86 -6.86 -8.83
CA GLU A 65 -29.04 -6.30 -9.51
C GLU A 65 -30.07 -5.76 -8.51
N THR A 66 -30.48 -4.51 -8.74
CA THR A 66 -31.40 -3.77 -7.87
C THR A 66 -32.83 -3.72 -8.40
N ARG A 67 -33.79 -3.39 -7.52
CA ARG A 67 -35.18 -3.12 -7.95
C ARG A 67 -35.25 -1.93 -8.90
N ARG A 68 -36.18 -2.01 -9.85
CA ARG A 68 -36.55 -0.86 -10.69
C ARG A 68 -36.95 0.33 -9.83
N ARG A 69 -36.27 1.45 -10.01
CA ARG A 69 -36.51 2.68 -9.27
C ARG A 69 -37.61 3.48 -9.96
N ARG A 70 -38.55 4.00 -9.16
CA ARG A 70 -39.70 4.81 -9.64
C ARG A 70 -39.64 6.26 -9.15
N THR A 71 -38.59 6.62 -8.42
CA THR A 71 -38.34 7.94 -7.85
C THR A 71 -36.97 8.44 -8.31
N PRO A 72 -36.72 9.76 -8.36
CA PRO A 72 -35.39 10.27 -8.67
C PRO A 72 -34.32 9.72 -7.71
N GLY A 73 -33.13 9.44 -8.23
CA GLY A 73 -32.01 8.95 -7.44
C GLY A 73 -31.16 7.94 -8.20
N PHE A 74 -30.36 7.20 -7.44
CA PHE A 74 -29.44 6.18 -7.91
C PHE A 74 -29.28 5.09 -6.84
N ASP A 75 -28.76 3.93 -7.26
CA ASP A 75 -28.35 2.88 -6.34
C ASP A 75 -26.84 2.89 -6.15
N TRP A 76 -26.39 2.47 -4.97
CA TRP A 76 -24.99 2.52 -4.60
C TRP A 76 -24.53 1.23 -3.91
N CYS A 77 -23.24 0.96 -4.06
CA CYS A 77 -22.56 -0.18 -3.48
C CYS A 77 -21.19 0.26 -2.91
N LEU A 78 -20.95 0.00 -1.63
CA LEU A 78 -19.69 0.25 -0.94
C LEU A 78 -18.76 -0.96 -1.06
N VAL A 79 -17.54 -0.73 -1.52
CA VAL A 79 -16.52 -1.75 -1.75
C VAL A 79 -15.28 -1.41 -0.93
N ARG A 80 -14.75 -2.38 -0.19
CA ARG A 80 -13.40 -2.35 0.36
C ARG A 80 -12.45 -3.06 -0.60
N LEU A 81 -11.38 -2.39 -1.01
CA LEU A 81 -10.33 -3.01 -1.81
C LEU A 81 -9.62 -4.10 -1.00
N GLY A 82 -9.22 -5.18 -1.67
CA GLY A 82 -8.40 -6.21 -1.06
C GLY A 82 -7.00 -5.69 -0.73
N LEU A 83 -6.43 -4.91 -1.65
CA LEU A 83 -5.19 -4.17 -1.41
C LEU A 83 -5.39 -2.67 -1.58
N PRO A 84 -4.96 -1.86 -0.59
CA PRO A 84 -4.87 -0.42 -0.75
C PRO A 84 -3.93 -0.05 -1.89
N GLY A 85 -4.32 0.93 -2.70
CA GLY A 85 -3.53 1.25 -3.89
C GLY A 85 -3.99 2.50 -4.61
N ILE A 86 -3.27 2.78 -5.69
CA ILE A 86 -3.55 3.88 -6.61
C ILE A 86 -4.32 3.30 -7.78
N VAL A 87 -5.58 3.73 -7.96
CA VAL A 87 -6.45 3.24 -9.05
C VAL A 87 -6.04 3.89 -10.36
N ARG A 88 -5.85 3.08 -11.40
CA ARG A 88 -5.48 3.50 -12.76
C ARG A 88 -6.64 3.41 -13.74
N GLY A 89 -7.54 2.46 -13.52
CA GLY A 89 -8.74 2.32 -14.30
C GLY A 89 -9.71 1.32 -13.70
N VAL A 90 -10.92 1.29 -14.23
CA VAL A 90 -11.99 0.40 -13.79
C VAL A 90 -12.64 -0.27 -14.99
N VAL A 91 -13.13 -1.49 -14.78
CA VAL A 91 -13.99 -2.18 -15.74
C VAL A 91 -15.32 -2.47 -15.06
N VAL A 92 -16.38 -1.88 -15.60
CA VAL A 92 -17.77 -2.13 -15.20
C VAL A 92 -18.37 -3.08 -16.22
N ASP A 93 -18.37 -4.37 -15.88
CA ASP A 93 -18.87 -5.44 -16.74
C ASP A 93 -20.37 -5.60 -16.54
N THR A 94 -21.13 -5.47 -17.62
CA THR A 94 -22.59 -5.61 -17.64
C THR A 94 -23.02 -6.88 -18.38
N ALA A 95 -22.12 -7.87 -18.53
CA ALA A 95 -22.39 -9.15 -19.18
C ALA A 95 -23.74 -9.73 -18.73
N PHE A 96 -24.52 -10.16 -19.71
CA PHE A 96 -25.87 -10.71 -19.57
C PHE A 96 -26.98 -9.75 -19.11
N PHE A 97 -26.65 -8.53 -18.68
CA PHE A 97 -27.61 -7.45 -18.46
C PHE A 97 -27.82 -6.68 -19.78
N ARG A 98 -28.72 -7.20 -20.63
CA ARG A 98 -28.92 -6.70 -22.00
C ARG A 98 -29.84 -5.49 -22.11
N GLY A 99 -30.84 -5.40 -21.23
CA GLY A 99 -31.82 -4.31 -21.23
C GLY A 99 -32.11 -3.75 -19.84
N ASN A 100 -31.59 -4.39 -18.79
CA ASN A 100 -31.71 -4.01 -17.39
C ASN A 100 -30.36 -3.62 -16.78
N TYR A 101 -29.39 -3.25 -17.62
CA TYR A 101 -28.15 -2.61 -17.14
C TYR A 101 -28.44 -1.13 -16.81
N PRO A 102 -27.69 -0.53 -15.87
CA PRO A 102 -27.83 0.89 -15.58
C PRO A 102 -27.33 1.73 -16.74
N GLU A 103 -28.01 2.84 -17.05
CA GLU A 103 -27.62 3.70 -18.18
C GLU A 103 -26.26 4.38 -17.95
N HIS A 104 -25.95 4.70 -16.69
CA HIS A 104 -24.69 5.33 -16.30
C HIS A 104 -24.17 4.75 -14.98
N CYS A 105 -22.87 4.90 -14.74
CA CYS A 105 -22.28 4.76 -13.42
C CYS A 105 -21.38 5.94 -13.05
N ALA A 106 -21.07 6.09 -11.77
CA ALA A 106 -20.00 6.93 -11.26
C ALA A 106 -19.27 6.16 -10.15
N ILE A 107 -18.00 6.48 -9.91
CA ILE A 107 -17.23 5.86 -8.83
C ILE A 107 -16.52 6.94 -8.04
N GLU A 108 -16.70 6.87 -6.72
CA GLU A 108 -15.96 7.66 -5.76
C GLU A 108 -15.03 6.75 -4.95
N ALA A 109 -13.95 7.32 -4.41
CA ALA A 109 -12.97 6.61 -3.63
C ALA A 109 -12.63 7.37 -2.33
N CYS A 110 -12.29 6.62 -1.29
CA CYS A 110 -11.77 7.23 -0.06
C CYS A 110 -10.69 6.35 0.58
N ALA A 111 -9.93 6.96 1.48
CA ALA A 111 -9.05 6.24 2.38
C ALA A 111 -9.66 6.23 3.78
N ALA A 112 -9.80 5.03 4.33
CA ALA A 112 -10.30 4.77 5.66
C ALA A 112 -9.55 3.60 6.30
N ARG A 113 -9.60 3.56 7.64
CA ARG A 113 -9.00 2.47 8.44
C ARG A 113 -9.61 1.11 8.09
N PRO A 114 -8.85 -0.01 8.17
CA PRO A 114 -9.34 -1.33 7.78
C PRO A 114 -10.57 -1.82 8.58
N ASP A 115 -10.75 -1.32 9.80
CA ASP A 115 -11.82 -1.66 10.74
C ASP A 115 -12.93 -0.60 10.80
N VAL A 116 -13.00 0.28 9.78
CA VAL A 116 -14.08 1.26 9.64
C VAL A 116 -15.42 0.54 9.49
N ARG A 117 -16.46 1.02 10.18
CA ARG A 117 -17.81 0.47 10.04
C ARG A 117 -18.55 1.09 8.86
N VAL A 118 -19.59 0.40 8.37
CA VAL A 118 -20.42 0.90 7.25
C VAL A 118 -21.09 2.21 7.60
N GLU A 119 -21.57 2.38 8.84
CA GLU A 119 -22.23 3.60 9.29
C GLU A 119 -21.28 4.80 9.25
N GLU A 120 -20.00 4.57 9.58
CA GLU A 120 -18.97 5.60 9.50
C GLU A 120 -18.65 5.96 8.04
N LEU A 121 -18.66 5.01 7.11
CA LEU A 121 -18.45 5.26 5.67
C LEU A 121 -19.62 6.02 5.01
N LEU A 122 -20.82 5.85 5.56
CA LEU A 122 -22.04 6.54 5.11
C LEU A 122 -22.21 7.93 5.74
N ASP A 123 -21.37 8.28 6.72
CA ASP A 123 -21.39 9.61 7.33
C ASP A 123 -21.09 10.71 6.29
N PRO A 124 -21.89 11.78 6.21
CA PRO A 124 -21.65 12.89 5.27
C PRO A 124 -20.30 13.59 5.41
N GLY A 125 -19.62 13.44 6.55
CA GLY A 125 -18.28 13.97 6.81
C GLY A 125 -17.16 13.19 6.12
N VAL A 126 -17.42 11.98 5.59
CA VAL A 126 -16.43 11.23 4.82
C VAL A 126 -16.16 11.93 3.49
N GLN A 127 -14.89 12.24 3.26
CA GLN A 127 -14.43 12.88 2.03
C GLN A 127 -14.22 11.83 0.95
N TRP A 128 -15.27 11.64 0.14
CA TRP A 128 -15.23 10.84 -1.07
C TRP A 128 -14.69 11.66 -2.24
N VAL A 129 -13.69 11.14 -2.95
CA VAL A 129 -13.12 11.76 -4.14
C VAL A 129 -13.72 11.07 -5.36
N GLU A 130 -14.35 11.83 -6.25
CA GLU A 130 -14.83 11.29 -7.53
C GLU A 130 -13.64 10.90 -8.41
N ILE A 131 -13.52 9.60 -8.72
CA ILE A 131 -12.46 9.07 -9.59
C ILE A 131 -13.00 8.71 -10.98
N LEU A 132 -14.31 8.45 -11.09
CA LEU A 132 -15.02 8.30 -12.36
C LEU A 132 -16.29 9.15 -12.30
N PRO A 133 -16.37 10.28 -13.05
CA PRO A 133 -17.60 11.04 -13.16
C PRO A 133 -18.70 10.20 -13.80
N ARG A 134 -19.95 10.66 -13.68
CA ARG A 134 -21.10 9.99 -14.28
C ARG A 134 -20.87 9.71 -15.77
N SER A 135 -20.70 8.44 -16.10
CA SER A 135 -20.27 7.94 -17.40
C SER A 135 -21.27 6.93 -17.95
N PRO A 136 -21.54 6.92 -19.26
CA PRO A 136 -22.52 6.03 -19.87
C PRO A 136 -22.02 4.58 -19.89
N LEU A 137 -22.94 3.64 -19.77
CA LEU A 137 -22.68 2.21 -19.90
C LEU A 137 -23.35 1.64 -21.14
N ARG A 138 -22.74 0.60 -21.71
CA ARG A 138 -23.36 -0.28 -22.69
C ARG A 138 -23.71 -1.59 -22.01
N GLY A 139 -24.88 -2.15 -22.33
CA GLY A 139 -25.32 -3.45 -21.84
C GLY A 139 -24.59 -4.61 -22.52
N ASP A 140 -24.52 -5.74 -21.82
CA ASP A 140 -23.83 -6.96 -22.25
C ASP A 140 -22.39 -6.69 -22.74
N ALA A 141 -21.70 -5.78 -22.05
CA ALA A 141 -20.38 -5.30 -22.44
C ALA A 141 -19.47 -5.02 -21.25
N GLN A 142 -18.16 -5.11 -21.51
CA GLN A 142 -17.13 -4.59 -20.64
C GLN A 142 -16.96 -3.09 -20.90
N ASN A 143 -17.36 -2.27 -19.93
CA ASN A 143 -17.21 -0.82 -20.00
C ASN A 143 -15.90 -0.44 -19.30
N VAL A 144 -14.92 0.01 -20.09
CA VAL A 144 -13.53 0.22 -19.66
C VAL A 144 -13.29 1.72 -19.52
N PHE A 145 -12.92 2.17 -18.33
CA PHE A 145 -12.67 3.58 -18.01
C PHE A 145 -11.31 3.77 -17.39
N GLU A 146 -10.48 4.61 -18.00
CA GLU A 146 -9.27 5.14 -17.35
C GLU A 146 -9.69 6.17 -16.30
N VAL A 147 -9.03 6.17 -15.14
CA VAL A 147 -9.33 7.10 -14.05
C VAL A 147 -8.05 7.79 -13.59
N SER A 148 -8.20 9.01 -13.08
CA SER A 148 -7.11 9.72 -12.42
C SER A 148 -7.35 9.71 -10.92
N CYS A 149 -6.55 8.91 -10.20
CA CYS A 149 -6.53 8.89 -8.74
C CYS A 149 -5.07 9.08 -8.30
N PRO A 150 -4.64 10.29 -7.89
CA PRO A 150 -3.24 10.52 -7.53
C PRO A 150 -2.89 9.97 -6.14
N VAL A 151 -3.89 9.57 -5.36
CA VAL A 151 -3.76 9.11 -3.99
C VAL A 151 -4.07 7.63 -3.85
N ARG A 152 -3.54 7.04 -2.78
CA ARG A 152 -3.83 5.71 -2.28
C ARG A 152 -5.21 5.70 -1.63
N VAL A 153 -6.04 4.78 -2.06
CA VAL A 153 -7.41 4.59 -1.54
C VAL A 153 -7.59 3.18 -0.99
N THR A 154 -8.59 3.01 -0.13
CA THR A 154 -8.91 1.71 0.49
C THR A 154 -10.35 1.27 0.23
N HIS A 155 -11.24 2.20 -0.10
CA HIS A 155 -12.64 1.94 -0.36
C HIS A 155 -13.13 2.68 -1.59
N LEU A 156 -14.14 2.11 -2.26
CA LEU A 156 -14.87 2.70 -3.36
C LEU A 156 -16.37 2.74 -3.06
N ARG A 157 -17.07 3.69 -3.68
CA ARG A 157 -18.51 3.72 -3.80
C ARG A 157 -18.87 3.71 -5.27
N LEU A 158 -19.45 2.59 -5.73
CA LEU A 158 -20.03 2.47 -7.07
C LEU A 158 -21.46 2.99 -7.02
N ASN A 159 -21.76 3.99 -7.84
CA ASN A 159 -23.10 4.55 -8.02
C ASN A 159 -23.61 4.15 -9.41
N ILE A 160 -24.82 3.59 -9.51
CA ILE A 160 -25.48 3.21 -10.78
C ILE A 160 -26.78 3.99 -10.97
N TYR A 161 -27.03 4.46 -12.19
CA TYR A 161 -28.12 5.40 -12.47
C TYR A 161 -29.11 4.85 -13.50
N PRO A 162 -30.43 4.90 -13.23
CA PRO A 162 -31.05 5.08 -11.91
C PRO A 162 -30.99 3.81 -11.03
N ASP A 163 -30.93 2.65 -11.68
CA ASP A 163 -30.96 1.30 -11.12
C ASP A 163 -30.51 0.31 -12.21
N GLY A 164 -30.40 -0.98 -11.88
CA GLY A 164 -30.15 -2.04 -12.86
C GLY A 164 -29.14 -3.06 -12.35
N GLY A 165 -28.51 -3.77 -13.30
CA GLY A 165 -27.57 -4.83 -13.00
C GLY A 165 -26.15 -4.63 -13.53
N VAL A 166 -25.16 -5.01 -12.72
CA VAL A 166 -23.73 -5.02 -13.04
C VAL A 166 -23.17 -6.39 -12.68
N ALA A 167 -22.52 -7.04 -13.63
CA ALA A 167 -22.01 -8.41 -13.47
C ALA A 167 -20.70 -8.45 -12.68
N ARG A 168 -19.73 -7.58 -13.04
CA ARG A 168 -18.45 -7.44 -12.32
C ARG A 168 -18.01 -5.99 -12.22
N LEU A 169 -17.29 -5.71 -11.14
CA LEU A 169 -16.43 -4.55 -11.01
C LEU A 169 -14.98 -5.03 -10.94
N ARG A 170 -14.12 -4.49 -11.80
CA ARG A 170 -12.65 -4.65 -11.70
C ARG A 170 -12.03 -3.29 -11.44
N VAL A 171 -11.10 -3.24 -10.50
CA VAL A 171 -10.44 -2.00 -10.08
C VAL A 171 -8.95 -2.18 -10.28
N HIS A 172 -8.47 -1.75 -11.44
CA HIS A 172 -7.10 -1.96 -11.84
C HIS A 172 -6.18 -0.86 -11.32
N GLY A 173 -5.07 -1.24 -10.69
CA GLY A 173 -4.11 -0.27 -10.20
C GLY A 173 -2.87 -0.85 -9.55
N ASP A 174 -2.13 0.04 -8.88
CA ASP A 174 -0.87 -0.30 -8.20
C ASP A 174 -1.13 -0.49 -6.71
N ALA A 175 -0.75 -1.64 -6.16
CA ALA A 175 -0.78 -1.85 -4.72
C ALA A 175 0.27 -0.98 -4.03
N VAL A 176 -0.14 -0.29 -2.96
CA VAL A 176 0.73 0.55 -2.12
C VAL A 176 0.50 0.19 -0.65
N PRO A 177 1.14 -0.89 -0.16
CA PRO A 177 1.00 -1.31 1.24
C PRO A 177 1.77 -0.38 2.19
N ASP A 178 1.40 -0.43 3.47
CA ASP A 178 2.13 0.27 4.53
C ASP A 178 3.37 -0.55 4.94
N TRP A 179 4.51 -0.22 4.33
CA TRP A 179 5.78 -0.91 4.56
C TRP A 179 6.31 -0.80 5.98
N ARG A 180 5.80 0.12 6.79
CA ARG A 180 6.15 0.21 8.22
C ARG A 180 5.68 -1.00 9.02
N ARG A 181 4.69 -1.74 8.49
CA ARG A 181 4.15 -2.96 9.08
C ARG A 181 4.87 -4.23 8.61
N LEU A 182 5.48 -4.19 7.43
CA LEU A 182 6.10 -5.31 6.73
C LEU A 182 7.58 -5.45 7.08
N ASP A 183 8.31 -4.34 7.00
CA ASP A 183 9.76 -4.28 7.21
C ASP A 183 10.07 -4.21 8.71
N ARG A 184 10.16 -5.40 9.32
CA ARG A 184 10.57 -5.60 10.72
C ARG A 184 11.97 -6.21 10.76
N PRO A 185 12.87 -5.72 11.64
CA PRO A 185 14.23 -6.25 11.74
C PRO A 185 14.24 -7.77 11.92
N GLY A 186 15.00 -8.45 11.06
CA GLY A 186 15.21 -9.91 11.12
C GLY A 186 14.07 -10.75 10.53
N VAL A 187 12.98 -10.14 10.06
CA VAL A 187 11.86 -10.87 9.45
C VAL A 187 12.07 -10.99 7.94
N GLU A 188 11.96 -12.21 7.43
CA GLU A 188 11.89 -12.45 5.98
C GLU A 188 10.48 -12.18 5.47
N ILE A 189 10.39 -11.59 4.28
CA ILE A 189 9.14 -11.33 3.58
C ILE A 189 9.19 -11.97 2.20
N ASP A 190 8.02 -12.31 1.64
CA ASP A 190 7.92 -12.66 0.22
C ASP A 190 8.01 -11.38 -0.63
N LEU A 191 9.19 -11.12 -1.16
CA LEU A 191 9.48 -9.98 -2.06
C LEU A 191 8.72 -10.09 -3.39
N ALA A 192 8.22 -11.27 -3.76
CA ALA A 192 7.37 -11.41 -4.94
C ALA A 192 5.88 -11.30 -4.61
N ALA A 193 5.46 -11.22 -3.33
CA ALA A 193 4.05 -11.17 -2.99
C ALA A 193 3.40 -9.85 -3.44
N VAL A 194 2.25 -9.99 -4.09
CA VAL A 194 1.44 -8.84 -4.49
C VAL A 194 0.95 -8.01 -3.30
N GLU A 195 0.70 -8.65 -2.16
CA GLU A 195 0.30 -8.00 -0.90
C GLU A 195 1.40 -7.08 -0.35
N ASN A 196 2.66 -7.35 -0.70
CA ASN A 196 3.81 -6.52 -0.33
C ASN A 196 4.09 -5.42 -1.38
N GLY A 197 3.40 -5.42 -2.51
CA GLY A 197 3.54 -4.41 -3.58
C GLY A 197 4.31 -4.88 -4.81
N ALA A 198 4.65 -6.17 -4.90
CA ALA A 198 5.25 -6.75 -6.11
C ALA A 198 4.25 -6.75 -7.28
N SER A 199 4.77 -6.79 -8.51
CA SER A 199 3.96 -6.86 -9.71
C SER A 199 4.62 -7.71 -10.79
N VAL A 200 3.81 -8.27 -11.69
CA VAL A 200 4.34 -8.98 -12.86
C VAL A 200 4.29 -8.02 -14.04
N LEU A 201 5.46 -7.57 -14.48
CA LEU A 201 5.59 -6.51 -15.48
C LEU A 201 5.28 -7.01 -16.90
N SER A 202 5.76 -8.21 -17.22
CA SER A 202 5.62 -8.81 -18.55
C SER A 202 5.84 -10.31 -18.49
N CYS A 203 5.40 -11.02 -19.53
CA CYS A 203 5.72 -12.42 -19.76
C CYS A 203 5.76 -12.73 -21.25
N SER A 204 6.37 -13.85 -21.64
CA SER A 204 6.48 -14.26 -23.05
C SER A 204 5.13 -14.64 -23.67
N ASP A 205 4.23 -15.23 -22.87
CA ASP A 205 2.94 -15.75 -23.31
C ASP A 205 1.92 -15.76 -22.16
N MET A 206 0.65 -15.50 -22.50
CA MET A 206 -0.51 -15.48 -21.58
C MET A 206 -1.68 -16.31 -22.15
N PHE A 207 -1.46 -17.60 -22.40
CA PHE A 207 -2.52 -18.43 -22.99
C PHE A 207 -3.70 -18.65 -22.04
N PHE A 208 -3.41 -19.05 -20.79
CA PHE A 208 -4.40 -19.25 -19.73
C PHE A 208 -3.90 -18.68 -18.39
N GLY A 209 -4.79 -18.01 -17.67
CA GLY A 209 -4.47 -17.33 -16.41
C GLY A 209 -3.83 -15.95 -16.60
N VAL A 210 -4.14 -15.01 -15.70
CA VAL A 210 -3.54 -13.67 -15.72
C VAL A 210 -2.16 -13.75 -15.07
N ARG A 211 -1.15 -13.07 -15.64
CA ARG A 211 0.25 -13.12 -15.16
C ARG A 211 0.42 -12.90 -13.64
N HIS A 212 -0.40 -12.03 -13.04
CA HIS A 212 -0.41 -11.76 -11.60
C HIS A 212 -0.79 -12.97 -10.73
N ASN A 213 -1.46 -14.00 -11.28
CA ASN A 213 -1.76 -15.25 -10.58
C ASN A 213 -0.53 -15.88 -9.93
N LEU A 214 0.62 -15.75 -10.57
CA LEU A 214 1.90 -16.28 -10.10
C LEU A 214 2.26 -15.77 -8.70
N ILE A 215 1.83 -14.55 -8.35
CA ILE A 215 2.20 -13.87 -7.10
C ILE A 215 1.03 -13.62 -6.14
N MET A 216 -0.16 -14.13 -6.48
CA MET A 216 -1.37 -14.02 -5.62
C MET A 216 -1.20 -14.78 -4.30
N PRO A 217 -1.87 -14.39 -3.20
CA PRO A 217 -1.79 -15.09 -1.92
C PRO A 217 -2.22 -16.55 -1.97
N GLY A 218 -1.82 -17.29 -0.94
CA GLY A 218 -2.17 -18.70 -0.77
C GLY A 218 -1.67 -19.61 -1.88
N ARG A 219 -2.32 -20.78 -2.03
CA ARG A 219 -2.13 -21.70 -3.15
C ARG A 219 -3.33 -21.59 -4.09
N ALA A 220 -3.11 -21.84 -5.38
CA ALA A 220 -4.19 -21.92 -6.36
C ALA A 220 -5.24 -22.96 -5.92
N ALA A 221 -6.53 -22.66 -6.08
CA ALA A 221 -7.61 -23.62 -5.83
C ALA A 221 -7.83 -24.59 -7.00
N ASN A 222 -7.39 -24.20 -8.19
CA ASN A 222 -7.45 -24.98 -9.42
C ASN A 222 -6.41 -24.46 -10.43
N MET A 223 -6.30 -25.11 -11.58
CA MET A 223 -5.30 -24.77 -12.62
C MET A 223 -5.50 -23.37 -13.20
N GLY A 224 -6.74 -22.87 -13.30
CA GLY A 224 -7.06 -21.55 -13.85
C GLY A 224 -6.59 -20.37 -12.98
N GLU A 225 -6.15 -20.65 -11.75
CA GLU A 225 -5.56 -19.67 -10.85
C GLU A 225 -4.03 -19.65 -10.87
N GLY A 226 -3.38 -20.37 -11.79
CA GLY A 226 -1.95 -20.27 -12.09
C GLY A 226 -1.64 -19.39 -13.29
N TRP A 227 -0.38 -19.37 -13.70
CA TRP A 227 0.07 -18.85 -14.99
C TRP A 227 0.41 -20.03 -15.91
N GLU A 228 -0.15 -20.07 -17.12
CA GLU A 228 0.06 -21.15 -18.09
C GLU A 228 0.30 -20.59 -19.50
N THR A 229 1.29 -21.18 -20.18
CA THR A 229 1.66 -20.81 -21.56
C THR A 229 1.20 -21.83 -22.59
N ARG A 230 1.18 -21.41 -23.87
CA ARG A 230 0.93 -22.33 -24.99
C ARG A 230 2.03 -23.39 -25.08
N ARG A 231 1.62 -24.61 -25.43
CA ARG A 231 2.57 -25.68 -25.75
C ARG A 231 3.50 -25.25 -26.89
N ARG A 232 4.80 -25.25 -26.62
CA ARG A 232 5.87 -24.94 -27.56
C ARG A 232 6.30 -26.21 -28.31
N ARG A 233 6.62 -26.06 -29.59
CA ARG A 233 7.09 -27.16 -30.47
C ARG A 233 8.51 -26.97 -31.00
N GLY A 234 9.09 -25.79 -30.81
CA GLY A 234 10.46 -25.43 -31.21
C GLY A 234 11.36 -25.18 -30.00
N PRO A 235 12.64 -24.84 -30.22
CA PRO A 235 13.57 -24.51 -29.13
C PRO A 235 13.11 -23.25 -28.39
N GLY A 236 13.62 -23.08 -27.17
CA GLY A 236 13.36 -21.91 -26.33
C GLY A 236 12.65 -22.26 -25.03
N TYR A 237 12.11 -21.22 -24.40
CA TYR A 237 11.48 -21.26 -23.09
C TYR A 237 10.45 -20.13 -22.98
N ASP A 238 9.59 -20.22 -21.97
CA ASP A 238 8.71 -19.12 -21.59
C ASP A 238 9.19 -18.45 -20.31
N TRP A 239 8.82 -17.19 -20.11
CA TRP A 239 9.31 -16.43 -18.98
C TRP A 239 8.26 -15.46 -18.41
N ALA A 240 8.38 -15.17 -17.12
CA ALA A 240 7.64 -14.13 -16.42
C ALA A 240 8.62 -13.20 -15.67
N LEU A 241 8.48 -11.89 -15.89
CA LEU A 241 9.28 -10.85 -15.27
C LEU A 241 8.51 -10.23 -14.11
N VAL A 242 9.05 -10.38 -12.90
CA VAL A 242 8.47 -9.90 -11.65
C VAL A 242 9.30 -8.73 -11.15
N ALA A 243 8.66 -7.58 -10.93
CA ALA A 243 9.21 -6.52 -10.10
C ALA A 243 8.98 -6.91 -8.64
N LEU A 244 10.07 -7.03 -7.89
CA LEU A 244 10.00 -7.30 -6.46
C LEU A 244 9.40 -6.10 -5.74
N ALA A 245 8.75 -6.38 -4.62
CA ALA A 245 8.05 -5.40 -3.79
C ALA A 245 9.00 -4.32 -3.24
N ALA A 246 10.27 -4.67 -3.03
CA ALA A 246 11.38 -3.77 -2.78
C ALA A 246 12.68 -4.40 -3.29
N GLN A 247 13.73 -3.59 -3.45
CA GLN A 247 15.08 -4.13 -3.61
C GLN A 247 15.42 -5.01 -2.40
N GLY A 248 15.89 -6.23 -2.64
CA GLY A 248 16.13 -7.16 -1.56
C GLY A 248 17.19 -8.21 -1.84
N GLU A 249 17.60 -8.86 -0.76
CA GLU A 249 18.47 -10.03 -0.73
C GLU A 249 17.63 -11.28 -0.50
N ILE A 250 17.71 -12.22 -1.43
CA ILE A 250 16.94 -13.45 -1.49
C ILE A 250 17.66 -14.52 -0.68
N SER A 251 16.89 -15.24 0.14
CA SER A 251 17.36 -16.34 0.98
C SER A 251 16.69 -17.67 0.64
N ARG A 252 15.45 -17.63 0.13
CA ARG A 252 14.70 -18.82 -0.24
C ARG A 252 13.73 -18.54 -1.37
N ILE A 253 13.58 -19.47 -2.29
CA ILE A 253 12.61 -19.38 -3.38
C ILE A 253 11.68 -20.58 -3.35
N GLU A 254 10.41 -20.35 -3.68
CA GLU A 254 9.44 -21.42 -3.92
C GLU A 254 8.87 -21.32 -5.33
N VAL A 255 8.87 -22.44 -6.06
CA VAL A 255 8.12 -22.64 -7.29
C VAL A 255 7.08 -23.75 -7.06
N ASP A 256 5.80 -23.38 -7.05
CA ASP A 256 4.70 -24.33 -6.84
C ASP A 256 4.04 -24.66 -8.18
N THR A 257 4.03 -25.94 -8.56
CA THR A 257 3.32 -26.45 -9.74
C THR A 257 1.94 -27.04 -9.37
N ASN A 258 1.35 -26.61 -8.25
CA ASN A 258 0.02 -27.02 -7.82
C ASN A 258 -1.00 -27.02 -8.97
N HIS A 259 -1.85 -28.04 -9.00
CA HIS A 259 -2.83 -28.35 -10.07
C HIS A 259 -2.28 -28.60 -11.50
N PHE A 260 -1.01 -28.32 -11.80
CA PHE A 260 -0.39 -28.66 -13.09
C PHE A 260 0.16 -30.10 -13.04
N LYS A 261 -0.65 -31.05 -13.50
CA LYS A 261 -0.34 -32.49 -13.41
C LYS A 261 0.28 -33.07 -14.69
N GLY A 262 -0.18 -32.61 -15.85
CA GLY A 262 0.27 -33.08 -17.16
C GLY A 262 0.87 -31.97 -18.05
N ASN A 263 0.89 -30.75 -17.54
CA ASN A 263 1.30 -29.52 -18.24
C ASN A 263 2.15 -28.62 -17.33
N TYR A 264 2.81 -29.20 -16.32
CA TYR A 264 3.88 -28.49 -15.59
C TYR A 264 5.12 -28.40 -16.48
N PRO A 265 5.98 -27.37 -16.30
CA PRO A 265 7.24 -27.30 -17.02
C PRO A 265 8.18 -28.43 -16.61
N ASP A 266 8.98 -28.93 -17.55
CA ASP A 266 9.97 -29.96 -17.26
C ASP A 266 11.07 -29.45 -16.32
N SER A 267 11.46 -28.18 -16.46
CA SER A 267 12.40 -27.49 -15.57
C SER A 267 12.14 -26.00 -15.50
N CYS A 268 12.71 -25.33 -14.50
CA CYS A 268 12.77 -23.88 -14.42
C CYS A 268 14.17 -23.35 -14.09
N MET A 269 14.43 -22.10 -14.44
CA MET A 269 15.60 -21.32 -14.05
C MET A 269 15.13 -19.97 -13.51
N ILE A 270 15.84 -19.42 -12.54
CA ILE A 270 15.47 -18.13 -11.93
C ILE A 270 16.68 -17.22 -11.98
N GLU A 271 16.48 -16.02 -12.49
CA GLU A 271 17.53 -15.01 -12.61
C GLU A 271 17.09 -13.68 -12.01
N GLY A 272 18.03 -12.88 -11.52
CA GLY A 272 17.77 -11.60 -10.88
C GLY A 272 18.58 -10.46 -11.48
N ILE A 273 18.06 -9.25 -11.39
CA ILE A 273 18.76 -8.03 -11.79
C ILE A 273 18.44 -6.88 -10.83
N ASP A 274 19.42 -6.02 -10.58
CA ASP A 274 19.24 -4.74 -9.90
C ASP A 274 19.21 -3.60 -10.93
N ALA A 275 18.01 -3.16 -11.28
CA ALA A 275 17.72 -2.31 -12.42
C ALA A 275 16.48 -1.44 -12.16
N ALA A 276 16.43 -0.78 -10.98
CA ALA A 276 15.35 0.15 -10.66
C ALA A 276 15.18 1.21 -11.77
N GLY A 277 13.93 1.52 -12.11
CA GLY A 277 13.59 2.53 -13.11
C GLY A 277 13.66 2.08 -14.58
N ARG A 278 14.22 0.90 -14.90
CA ARG A 278 14.14 0.34 -16.26
C ARG A 278 12.73 -0.12 -16.57
N SER A 279 12.28 0.13 -17.79
CA SER A 279 10.98 -0.30 -18.30
C SER A 279 10.93 -1.83 -18.48
N ALA A 280 9.71 -2.38 -18.51
CA ALA A 280 9.50 -3.81 -18.79
C ALA A 280 10.12 -4.27 -20.12
N ALA A 281 10.08 -3.41 -21.15
CA ALA A 281 10.65 -3.70 -22.46
C ALA A 281 12.19 -3.77 -22.43
N GLU A 282 12.84 -2.84 -21.72
CA GLU A 282 14.30 -2.84 -21.54
C GLU A 282 14.77 -4.03 -20.73
N LEU A 283 13.98 -4.48 -19.74
CA LEU A 283 14.27 -5.65 -18.91
C LEU A 283 14.06 -6.96 -19.68
N ALA A 284 13.02 -7.05 -20.52
CA ALA A 284 12.73 -8.26 -21.29
C ALA A 284 13.91 -8.67 -22.21
N GLY A 285 14.59 -7.68 -22.81
CA GLY A 285 15.76 -7.89 -23.67
C GLY A 285 17.11 -7.86 -22.96
N ALA A 286 17.14 -7.73 -21.62
CA ALA A 286 18.38 -7.55 -20.89
C ALA A 286 19.20 -8.85 -20.78
N GLY A 287 20.51 -8.74 -20.98
CA GLY A 287 21.46 -9.86 -20.90
C GLY A 287 22.34 -9.88 -19.63
N ASP A 288 22.13 -8.93 -18.72
CA ASP A 288 22.87 -8.71 -17.48
C ASP A 288 22.20 -9.35 -16.25
N PHE A 289 21.21 -10.21 -16.48
CA PHE A 289 20.60 -11.03 -15.44
C PHE A 289 21.63 -11.99 -14.82
N ARG A 290 21.63 -12.07 -13.49
CA ARG A 290 22.46 -13.01 -12.72
C ARG A 290 21.64 -14.24 -12.39
N GLU A 291 22.20 -15.41 -12.65
CA GLU A 291 21.58 -16.68 -12.28
C GLU A 291 21.43 -16.78 -10.75
N ILE A 292 20.19 -16.91 -10.28
CA ILE A 292 19.85 -17.16 -8.88
C ILE A 292 19.73 -18.66 -8.65
N VAL A 293 18.85 -19.32 -9.40
CA VAL A 293 18.65 -20.78 -9.37
C VAL A 293 18.96 -21.32 -10.77
N PRO A 294 19.91 -22.26 -10.92
CA PRO A 294 20.21 -22.86 -12.21
C PRO A 294 19.01 -23.66 -12.75
N GLN A 295 19.05 -24.00 -14.04
CA GLN A 295 18.00 -24.82 -14.64
C GLN A 295 17.84 -26.16 -13.87
N THR A 296 16.69 -26.34 -13.22
CA THR A 296 16.43 -27.43 -12.28
C THR A 296 15.10 -28.11 -12.61
N LYS A 297 15.07 -29.45 -12.53
CA LYS A 297 13.88 -30.25 -12.84
C LYS A 297 12.74 -29.96 -11.88
N LEU A 298 11.53 -29.90 -12.43
CA LEU A 298 10.30 -29.79 -11.66
C LEU A 298 9.53 -31.12 -11.66
N GLN A 299 8.59 -31.23 -10.74
CA GLN A 299 7.65 -32.32 -10.61
C GLN A 299 6.21 -31.78 -10.73
N ALA A 300 5.32 -32.66 -11.19
CA ALA A 300 3.89 -32.39 -11.26
C ALA A 300 3.30 -32.12 -9.88
N HIS A 301 2.48 -31.08 -9.73
CA HIS A 301 1.69 -30.85 -8.52
C HIS A 301 2.52 -30.75 -7.23
N THR A 302 3.68 -30.09 -7.29
CA THR A 302 4.68 -30.11 -6.22
C THR A 302 5.18 -28.70 -5.87
N ARG A 303 5.48 -28.47 -4.59
CA ARG A 303 6.21 -27.29 -4.12
C ARG A 303 7.71 -27.58 -4.18
N HIS A 304 8.45 -26.76 -4.91
CA HIS A 304 9.90 -26.84 -5.03
C HIS A 304 10.47 -25.70 -4.21
N LEU A 305 11.26 -26.02 -3.18
CA LEU A 305 11.91 -25.05 -2.31
C LEU A 305 13.39 -25.05 -2.67
N PHE A 306 13.91 -23.86 -3.01
CA PHE A 306 15.31 -23.65 -3.34
C PHE A 306 15.94 -22.81 -2.23
N GLU A 307 16.98 -23.35 -1.61
CA GLU A 307 17.80 -22.69 -0.58
C GLU A 307 19.28 -22.94 -0.90
N GLU A 308 19.65 -24.21 -1.04
CA GLU A 308 21.03 -24.63 -1.35
C GLU A 308 21.42 -24.33 -2.81
N GLU A 309 20.44 -24.26 -3.71
CA GLU A 309 20.66 -24.00 -5.14
C GLU A 309 20.86 -22.53 -5.47
N ILE A 310 20.67 -21.62 -4.50
CA ILE A 310 20.80 -20.18 -4.70
C ILE A 310 22.29 -19.82 -4.90
N ARG A 311 22.65 -19.43 -6.11
CA ARG A 311 24.00 -19.01 -6.52
C ARG A 311 24.27 -17.52 -6.34
N ALA A 312 23.21 -16.72 -6.29
CA ALA A 312 23.29 -15.27 -6.09
C ALA A 312 22.11 -14.80 -5.24
N SER A 313 22.39 -14.17 -4.10
CA SER A 313 21.36 -13.66 -3.19
C SER A 313 20.90 -12.24 -3.52
N GLY A 314 21.67 -11.43 -4.25
CA GLY A 314 21.28 -10.07 -4.63
C GLY A 314 22.36 -9.02 -4.33
N PRO A 315 21.97 -7.75 -4.11
CA PRO A 315 20.59 -7.25 -4.12
C PRO A 315 19.93 -7.33 -5.51
N PHE A 316 18.61 -7.48 -5.55
CA PHE A 316 17.81 -7.49 -6.78
C PHE A 316 16.56 -6.63 -6.63
N THR A 317 16.13 -6.00 -7.72
CA THR A 317 14.83 -5.31 -7.84
C THR A 317 13.85 -6.09 -8.70
N HIS A 318 14.35 -6.96 -9.58
CA HIS A 318 13.53 -7.77 -10.47
C HIS A 318 14.04 -9.21 -10.51
N VAL A 319 13.10 -10.14 -10.70
CA VAL A 319 13.37 -11.56 -10.91
C VAL A 319 12.66 -12.02 -12.18
N ARG A 320 13.33 -12.86 -12.96
CA ARG A 320 12.76 -13.54 -14.12
C ARG A 320 12.67 -15.03 -13.84
N LEU A 321 11.46 -15.57 -13.87
CA LEU A 321 11.20 -17.01 -13.86
C LEU A 321 11.18 -17.49 -15.31
N ASN A 322 12.09 -18.39 -15.66
CA ASN A 322 12.14 -19.06 -16.95
C ASN A 322 11.64 -20.51 -16.79
N ILE A 323 10.72 -20.95 -17.63
CA ILE A 323 10.14 -22.30 -17.63
C ILE A 323 10.41 -23.01 -18.96
N TYR A 324 10.82 -24.27 -18.91
CA TYR A 324 11.31 -25.02 -20.06
C TYR A 324 10.48 -26.28 -20.33
N PRO A 325 10.15 -26.56 -21.61
CA PRO A 325 10.11 -25.61 -22.74
C PRO A 325 8.94 -24.62 -22.67
N ASP A 326 7.90 -24.98 -21.90
CA ASP A 326 6.62 -24.30 -21.68
C ASP A 326 5.93 -24.97 -20.48
N GLY A 327 4.73 -24.51 -20.12
CA GLY A 327 3.88 -25.17 -19.13
C GLY A 327 3.22 -24.19 -18.18
N GLY A 328 2.78 -24.69 -17.02
CA GLY A 328 2.09 -23.88 -16.03
C GLY A 328 2.69 -23.95 -14.62
N VAL A 329 2.70 -22.79 -13.97
CA VAL A 329 3.17 -22.60 -12.60
C VAL A 329 2.05 -21.97 -11.78
N SER A 330 1.78 -22.54 -10.61
CA SER A 330 0.76 -22.04 -9.70
C SER A 330 1.25 -20.79 -8.97
N ARG A 331 2.41 -20.85 -8.30
CA ARG A 331 2.96 -19.73 -7.53
C ARG A 331 4.47 -19.63 -7.63
N LEU A 332 4.96 -18.39 -7.55
CA LEU A 332 6.35 -18.05 -7.27
C LEU A 332 6.39 -17.27 -5.95
N ARG A 333 7.27 -17.68 -5.03
CA ARG A 333 7.59 -16.92 -3.81
C ARG A 333 9.08 -16.63 -3.78
N ILE A 334 9.44 -15.40 -3.44
CA ILE A 334 10.83 -14.96 -3.32
C ILE A 334 11.02 -14.45 -1.90
N PHE A 335 11.38 -15.33 -0.99
CA PHE A 335 11.61 -14.96 0.40
C PHE A 335 12.99 -14.33 0.56
N GLY A 336 13.04 -13.24 1.32
CA GLY A 336 14.27 -12.51 1.55
C GLY A 336 14.06 -11.32 2.47
N LYS A 337 15.09 -10.47 2.53
CA LYS A 337 15.07 -9.22 3.29
C LYS A 337 15.17 -8.05 2.33
N ALA A 338 14.34 -7.04 2.52
CA ALA A 338 14.51 -5.78 1.80
C ALA A 338 15.85 -5.13 2.23
N THR A 339 16.56 -4.53 1.28
CA THR A 339 17.70 -3.67 1.61
C THR A 339 17.16 -2.43 2.34
N ARG A 340 18.02 -1.77 3.12
CA ARG A 340 17.64 -0.50 3.77
C ARG A 340 17.16 0.54 2.76
N ALA A 341 17.78 0.59 1.58
CA ALA A 341 17.41 1.48 0.50
C ALA A 341 16.03 1.10 -0.09
N GLY A 342 15.80 -0.19 -0.38
CA GLY A 342 14.53 -0.67 -0.92
C GLY A 342 13.36 -0.43 0.05
N ALA A 343 13.55 -0.71 1.34
CA ALA A 343 12.53 -0.45 2.35
C ALA A 343 12.23 1.06 2.50
N ALA A 344 13.27 1.90 2.46
CA ALA A 344 13.13 3.36 2.53
C ALA A 344 12.37 3.93 1.33
N GLU A 345 12.66 3.44 0.12
CA GLU A 345 11.92 3.79 -1.09
C GLU A 345 10.43 3.47 -0.96
N GLN A 346 10.08 2.27 -0.47
CA GLN A 346 8.67 1.89 -0.34
C GLN A 346 7.94 2.66 0.76
N ARG A 347 8.60 2.99 1.88
CA ARG A 347 8.04 3.85 2.93
C ARG A 347 7.80 5.28 2.42
N LEU A 348 8.72 5.81 1.59
CA LEU A 348 8.54 7.11 0.96
C LEU A 348 7.42 7.09 -0.09
N ARG A 349 7.36 6.04 -0.92
CA ARG A 349 6.25 5.81 -1.88
C ARG A 349 4.90 5.78 -1.18
N TRP A 350 4.81 5.09 -0.04
CA TRP A 350 3.61 5.06 0.77
C TRP A 350 3.23 6.45 1.27
N LEU A 351 4.17 7.22 1.86
CA LEU A 351 3.92 8.58 2.35
C LEU A 351 3.46 9.52 1.22
N ASN A 352 4.12 9.45 0.06
CA ASN A 352 3.79 10.24 -1.12
C ASN A 352 2.38 9.94 -1.65
N ALA A 353 1.91 8.69 -1.51
CA ALA A 353 0.61 8.28 -2.01
C ALA A 353 -0.55 8.58 -1.04
N LEU A 354 -0.31 8.85 0.24
CA LEU A 354 -1.40 9.10 1.20
C LEU A 354 -2.33 10.25 0.77
N THR A 355 -3.60 10.18 1.18
CA THR A 355 -4.48 11.35 1.10
C THR A 355 -3.90 12.52 1.91
N GLN A 356 -4.31 13.76 1.61
CA GLN A 356 -3.86 14.93 2.35
C GLN A 356 -4.06 14.76 3.86
N ARG A 357 -5.25 14.32 4.28
CA ARG A 357 -5.60 14.12 5.69
C ARG A 357 -4.77 13.02 6.37
N GLU A 358 -4.54 11.89 5.69
CA GLU A 358 -3.69 10.82 6.24
C GLU A 358 -2.25 11.28 6.38
N ALA A 359 -1.70 11.97 5.38
CA ALA A 359 -0.33 12.48 5.43
C ALA A 359 -0.15 13.53 6.51
N GLU A 360 -1.09 14.45 6.67
CA GLU A 360 -1.08 15.43 7.76
C GLU A 360 -1.07 14.74 9.11
N ALA A 361 -1.91 13.73 9.33
CA ALA A 361 -1.94 12.98 10.58
C ALA A 361 -0.61 12.25 10.86
N GLU A 362 -0.01 11.66 9.82
CA GLU A 362 1.27 10.96 9.92
C GLU A 362 2.45 11.92 10.16
N LEU A 363 2.48 13.06 9.49
CA LEU A 363 3.50 14.10 9.67
C LEU A 363 3.34 14.82 11.02
N ARG A 364 2.11 15.01 11.49
CA ARG A 364 1.83 15.58 12.82
C ARG A 364 2.40 14.71 13.96
N ALA A 365 2.55 13.41 13.74
CA ALA A 365 3.23 12.53 14.70
C ALA A 365 4.75 12.77 14.78
N ALA A 366 5.37 13.30 13.73
CA ALA A 366 6.78 13.70 13.74
C ALA A 366 6.97 15.09 14.37
N CYS A 367 6.11 16.05 14.02
CA CYS A 367 6.11 17.42 14.56
C CYS A 367 4.69 17.87 14.89
N GLY A 368 4.46 18.32 16.12
CA GLY A 368 3.11 18.64 16.63
C GLY A 368 2.40 19.85 15.99
N SER A 369 3.11 20.65 15.19
CA SER A 369 2.56 21.82 14.51
C SER A 369 1.61 21.44 13.38
N THR A 370 0.38 21.94 13.41
CA THR A 370 -0.63 21.75 12.38
C THR A 370 -0.20 22.41 11.07
N ALA A 371 0.32 23.65 11.13
CA ALA A 371 0.77 24.39 9.97
C ALA A 371 1.95 23.68 9.27
N TRP A 372 2.91 23.18 10.05
CA TRP A 372 4.03 22.39 9.51
C TRP A 372 3.53 21.13 8.79
N ALA A 373 2.66 20.35 9.44
CA ALA A 373 2.17 19.09 8.91
C ALA A 373 1.36 19.29 7.61
N SER A 374 0.51 20.32 7.55
CA SER A 374 -0.27 20.65 6.35
C SER A 374 0.61 21.09 5.17
N GLN A 375 1.59 21.97 5.41
CA GLN A 375 2.54 22.39 4.37
C GLN A 375 3.40 21.22 3.87
N MET A 376 3.87 20.34 4.76
CA MET A 376 4.62 19.15 4.39
C MET A 376 3.76 18.17 3.58
N ALA A 377 2.51 17.96 3.98
CA ALA A 377 1.59 17.10 3.24
C ALA A 377 1.28 17.67 1.84
N GLY A 378 1.19 18.98 1.69
CA GLY A 378 1.01 19.67 0.40
C GLY A 378 2.27 19.73 -0.47
N ALA A 379 3.46 19.57 0.11
CA ALA A 379 4.75 19.60 -0.62
C ALA A 379 5.12 18.26 -1.29
N ARG A 380 4.34 17.20 -1.05
CA ARG A 380 4.51 15.90 -1.71
C ARG A 380 4.23 16.01 -3.22
N PRO A 381 4.87 15.17 -4.06
CA PRO A 381 5.73 14.05 -3.71
C PRO A 381 7.19 14.44 -3.47
N PHE A 382 7.85 13.74 -2.55
CA PHE A 382 9.30 13.83 -2.33
C PHE A 382 10.04 12.79 -3.18
N SER A 383 11.18 13.18 -3.74
CA SER A 383 12.02 12.31 -4.60
C SER A 383 12.79 11.27 -3.81
N ASP A 384 13.27 11.67 -2.63
CA ASP A 384 14.11 10.87 -1.75
C ASP A 384 14.04 11.44 -0.32
N GLU A 385 14.73 10.76 0.61
CA GLU A 385 14.80 11.17 2.01
C GLU A 385 15.46 12.55 2.21
N ALA A 386 16.46 12.90 1.39
CA ALA A 386 17.15 14.18 1.53
C ALA A 386 16.23 15.34 1.13
N HIS A 387 15.44 15.18 0.06
CA HIS A 387 14.42 16.14 -0.34
C HIS A 387 13.33 16.30 0.73
N LEU A 388 12.87 15.20 1.34
CA LEU A 388 11.93 15.25 2.47
C LEU A 388 12.47 16.08 3.64
N VAL A 389 13.70 15.81 4.09
CA VAL A 389 14.33 16.49 5.23
C VAL A 389 14.64 17.96 4.92
N ALA A 390 15.13 18.25 3.72
CA ALA A 390 15.42 19.62 3.29
C ALA A 390 14.14 20.47 3.26
N THR A 391 13.04 19.92 2.71
CA THR A 391 11.74 20.59 2.67
C THR A 391 11.19 20.82 4.08
N ALA A 392 11.32 19.84 4.96
CA ALA A 392 10.95 19.95 6.37
C ALA A 392 11.65 21.12 7.08
N GLY A 393 12.96 21.27 6.87
CA GLY A 393 13.74 22.38 7.43
C GLY A 393 13.34 23.74 6.87
N GLN A 394 13.11 23.82 5.55
CA GLN A 394 12.66 25.06 4.90
C GLN A 394 11.28 25.51 5.38
N ILE A 395 10.33 24.59 5.51
CA ILE A 395 8.99 24.90 6.03
C ILE A 395 9.11 25.33 7.49
N TRP A 396 9.82 24.58 8.33
CA TRP A 396 10.02 24.91 9.75
C TRP A 396 10.61 26.31 9.96
N GLY A 397 11.61 26.70 9.16
CA GLY A 397 12.25 28.01 9.23
C GLY A 397 11.37 29.19 8.81
N ARG A 398 10.20 28.94 8.19
CA ARG A 398 9.21 29.98 7.83
C ARG A 398 8.08 30.10 8.86
N LEU A 399 8.00 29.18 9.81
CA LEU A 399 6.95 29.17 10.83
C LEU A 399 7.23 30.19 11.94
N GLY A 400 6.16 30.61 12.61
CA GLY A 400 6.23 31.59 13.68
C GLY A 400 6.21 30.98 15.07
N ARG A 401 6.33 31.86 16.09
CA ARG A 401 6.28 31.51 17.51
C ARG A 401 5.09 30.63 17.88
N GLU A 402 3.90 30.91 17.35
CA GLU A 402 2.69 30.15 17.69
C GLU A 402 2.75 28.69 17.21
N ASP A 403 3.27 28.47 16.00
CA ASP A 403 3.44 27.13 15.41
C ASP A 403 4.48 26.32 16.19
N TRP A 404 5.58 26.97 16.62
CA TRP A 404 6.60 26.33 17.45
C TRP A 404 6.04 25.93 18.81
N LEU A 405 5.29 26.82 19.47
CA LEU A 405 4.65 26.52 20.74
C LEU A 405 3.62 25.39 20.61
N GLU A 406 2.87 25.31 19.51
CA GLU A 406 1.99 24.16 19.22
C GLU A 406 2.81 22.87 19.12
N ALA A 407 3.94 22.88 18.42
CA ALA A 407 4.82 21.72 18.32
C ALA A 407 5.38 21.28 19.67
N PHE A 408 5.74 22.23 20.55
CA PHE A 408 6.31 21.93 21.87
C PHE A 408 5.28 21.25 22.78
N ARG A 409 4.02 21.70 22.76
CA ARG A 409 2.92 21.12 23.56
C ARG A 409 2.67 19.64 23.23
N ALA A 410 3.07 19.17 22.06
CA ALA A 410 2.91 17.77 21.65
C ALA A 410 3.95 16.82 22.26
N HIS A 411 4.92 17.31 23.04
CA HIS A 411 5.92 16.47 23.71
C HIS A 411 5.61 16.24 25.19
N PRO A 412 5.90 15.05 25.72
CA PRO A 412 5.89 14.83 27.16
C PRO A 412 7.11 15.49 27.83
N ARG A 413 6.99 15.81 29.12
CA ARG A 413 8.10 16.32 29.94
C ARG A 413 9.23 15.28 30.07
N ILE A 414 10.48 15.74 30.09
CA ILE A 414 11.67 14.88 30.21
C ILE A 414 11.81 14.38 31.65
N GLY A 415 12.00 13.07 31.82
CA GLY A 415 12.28 12.43 33.13
C GLY A 415 11.04 12.05 33.95
N GLU A 416 9.84 12.45 33.55
CA GLU A 416 8.59 12.04 34.20
C GLU A 416 8.14 10.68 33.66
N THR A 417 8.42 9.62 34.43
CA THR A 417 7.92 8.27 34.12
C THR A 417 6.45 8.23 34.52
N LYS A 418 5.56 8.36 33.53
CA LYS A 418 4.09 8.39 33.67
C LYS A 418 3.57 9.72 34.23
N ALA A 419 3.03 10.56 33.35
CA ALA A 419 1.90 11.38 33.75
C ALA A 419 0.72 10.43 34.02
N GLN A 420 0.49 10.12 35.31
CA GLN A 420 -0.86 9.81 35.79
C GLN A 420 -1.63 11.13 35.75
N GLY A 421 -2.08 11.51 34.57
CA GLY A 421 -2.75 12.79 34.31
C GLY A 421 -3.39 12.73 32.93
N GLU A 422 -4.66 13.11 32.89
CA GLU A 422 -5.59 12.99 31.77
C GLU A 422 -5.30 13.98 30.62
N ASP A 423 -4.03 14.15 30.21
CA ASP A 423 -3.72 14.88 28.97
C ASP A 423 -3.97 13.95 27.78
N GLN A 424 -5.24 13.81 27.42
CA GLN A 424 -5.76 12.98 26.33
C GLN A 424 -5.26 13.40 24.94
N GLU A 425 -4.49 14.49 24.81
CA GLU A 425 -4.11 15.09 23.52
C GLU A 425 -2.80 14.57 22.91
N THR A 426 -1.88 13.95 23.67
CA THR A 426 -0.63 13.45 23.08
C THR A 426 -0.88 12.14 22.33
N SER A 427 -0.64 12.10 21.01
CA SER A 427 -0.88 10.89 20.21
C SER A 427 0.00 9.71 20.65
N ALA A 428 -0.50 8.47 20.51
CA ALA A 428 0.25 7.26 20.85
C ALA A 428 1.60 7.16 20.09
N ALA A 429 1.66 7.69 18.88
CA ALA A 429 2.89 7.77 18.08
C ALA A 429 3.91 8.74 18.70
N ALA A 430 3.48 9.93 19.13
CA ALA A 430 4.35 10.90 19.81
C ALA A 430 4.97 10.31 21.09
N ARG A 431 4.18 9.56 21.87
CA ARG A 431 4.67 8.86 23.07
C ARG A 431 5.74 7.81 22.75
N ARG A 432 5.53 7.04 21.67
CA ARG A 432 6.52 6.04 21.22
C ARG A 432 7.83 6.71 20.81
N TRP A 433 7.79 7.80 20.05
CA TRP A 433 9.00 8.55 19.68
C TRP A 433 9.77 9.02 20.91
N SER A 434 9.07 9.66 21.85
CA SER A 434 9.68 10.17 23.07
C SER A 434 10.35 9.08 23.92
N SER A 435 9.73 7.90 24.06
CA SER A 435 10.32 6.79 24.83
C SER A 435 11.64 6.27 24.25
N GLN A 436 11.78 6.29 22.92
CA GLN A 436 13.01 5.86 22.25
C GLN A 436 14.10 6.94 22.32
N GLU A 437 13.70 8.21 22.20
CA GLU A 437 14.60 9.35 22.26
C GLU A 437 15.19 9.56 23.68
N GLN A 438 14.42 9.23 24.72
CA GLN A 438 14.84 9.39 26.12
C GLN A 438 15.45 8.12 26.75
N ALA A 439 15.80 7.11 25.95
CA ALA A 439 16.40 5.87 26.47
C ALA A 439 17.71 6.11 27.25
N GLY A 440 18.47 7.15 26.90
CA GLY A 440 19.68 7.57 27.66
C GLY A 440 19.39 8.11 29.06
N ALA A 441 18.14 8.51 29.36
CA ALA A 441 17.73 9.05 30.65
C ALA A 441 17.28 7.99 31.66
N SER A 442 16.99 6.75 31.22
CA SER A 442 16.39 5.74 32.11
C SER A 442 17.33 5.25 33.22
N GLY A 443 18.64 5.39 33.03
CA GLY A 443 19.69 5.01 33.99
C GLY A 443 20.16 6.12 34.93
N ALA A 444 19.51 7.28 34.93
CA ALA A 444 19.91 8.41 35.77
C ALA A 444 19.73 8.10 37.28
N ASP A 445 20.67 8.58 38.10
CA ASP A 445 20.54 8.54 39.55
C ASP A 445 19.39 9.42 40.07
N GLN A 446 19.01 9.20 41.33
CA GLN A 446 17.86 9.88 41.93
C GLN A 446 18.04 11.40 41.97
N GLU A 447 19.26 11.88 42.27
CA GLU A 447 19.58 13.30 42.37
C GLU A 447 19.41 14.02 41.02
N THR A 448 19.92 13.42 39.94
CA THR A 448 19.79 13.95 38.58
C THR A 448 18.33 14.00 38.15
N ARG A 449 17.53 12.97 38.47
CA ARG A 449 16.08 12.94 38.15
C ARG A 449 15.32 14.03 38.89
N GLU A 450 15.60 14.21 40.18
CA GLU A 450 14.97 15.26 40.98
C GLU A 450 15.36 16.66 40.52
N ALA A 451 16.63 16.87 40.14
CA ALA A 451 17.12 18.12 39.59
C ALA A 451 16.45 18.45 38.25
N LEU A 452 16.37 17.48 37.34
CA LEU A 452 15.65 17.61 36.07
C LEU A 452 14.17 17.96 36.31
N ALA A 453 13.48 17.23 37.18
CA ALA A 453 12.05 17.49 37.44
C ALA A 453 11.81 18.89 38.02
N ARG A 454 12.66 19.35 38.96
CA ARG A 454 12.59 20.70 39.52
C ARG A 454 12.82 21.77 38.46
N LEU A 455 13.89 21.65 37.67
CA LEU A 455 14.24 22.65 36.67
C LEU A 455 13.26 22.66 35.49
N ASN A 456 12.68 21.52 35.10
CA ASN A 456 11.64 21.48 34.07
C ASN A 456 10.41 22.31 34.50
N ARG A 457 10.00 22.24 35.77
CA ARG A 457 8.91 23.07 36.30
C ARG A 457 9.26 24.56 36.30
N ALA A 458 10.46 24.91 36.79
CA ALA A 458 10.92 26.30 36.81
C ALA A 458 11.06 26.88 35.38
N TYR A 459 11.49 26.05 34.42
CA TYR A 459 11.59 26.41 33.02
C TYR A 459 10.19 26.69 32.42
N ASP A 460 9.23 25.80 32.65
CA ASP A 460 7.84 25.94 32.17
C ASP A 460 7.18 27.21 32.76
N GLU A 461 7.37 27.47 34.05
CA GLU A 461 6.91 28.70 34.72
C GLU A 461 7.54 29.98 34.14
N LYS A 462 8.85 29.95 33.81
CA LYS A 462 9.57 31.11 33.28
C LYS A 462 9.20 31.42 31.82
N PHE A 463 9.16 30.40 30.96
CA PHE A 463 9.04 30.59 29.51
C PHE A 463 7.64 30.32 28.96
N GLY A 464 6.75 29.70 29.75
CA GLY A 464 5.39 29.36 29.33
C GLY A 464 5.32 28.18 28.36
N HIS A 465 6.38 27.37 28.29
CA HIS A 465 6.42 26.12 27.54
C HIS A 465 7.44 25.16 28.15
N ILE A 466 7.28 23.87 27.87
CA ILE A 466 8.20 22.85 28.35
C ILE A 466 9.60 22.99 27.76
N PHE A 467 10.59 22.43 28.46
CA PHE A 467 11.96 22.32 27.97
C PHE A 467 12.05 21.31 26.81
N ILE A 468 12.49 21.79 25.65
CA ILE A 468 12.68 20.98 24.44
C ILE A 468 14.17 20.82 24.19
N VAL A 469 14.63 19.57 24.10
CA VAL A 469 16.00 19.21 23.72
C VAL A 469 16.00 17.92 22.91
N CYS A 470 16.84 17.83 21.89
CA CYS A 470 17.08 16.61 21.15
C CYS A 470 17.88 15.62 22.03
N ALA A 471 17.15 14.77 22.75
CA ALA A 471 17.70 13.79 23.70
C ALA A 471 18.48 12.63 23.03
N THR A 472 18.33 12.44 21.71
CA THR A 472 18.99 11.32 21.00
C THR A 472 20.51 11.42 21.15
N GLY A 473 21.11 10.43 21.80
CA GLY A 473 22.55 10.38 22.04
C GLY A 473 23.04 11.14 23.27
N LYS A 474 22.15 11.80 24.03
CA LYS A 474 22.50 12.52 25.27
C LYS A 474 22.19 11.68 26.51
N SER A 475 23.03 11.81 27.52
CA SER A 475 22.82 11.34 28.89
C SER A 475 21.90 12.30 29.67
N ALA A 476 21.35 11.83 30.79
CA ALA A 476 20.58 12.69 31.69
C ALA A 476 21.41 13.85 32.27
N GLY A 477 22.71 13.64 32.49
CA GLY A 477 23.62 14.68 32.97
C GLY A 477 23.80 15.80 31.95
N GLU A 478 24.06 15.47 30.70
CA GLU A 478 24.18 16.45 29.61
C GLU A 478 22.87 17.25 29.41
N MET A 479 21.71 16.57 29.48
CA MET A 479 20.42 17.27 29.40
C MET A 479 20.17 18.19 30.61
N LEU A 480 20.65 17.82 31.79
CA LEU A 480 20.57 18.67 32.99
C LEU A 480 21.49 19.89 32.87
N GLU A 481 22.67 19.73 32.30
CA GLU A 481 23.59 20.85 31.99
C GLU A 481 22.98 21.81 30.97
N ASP A 482 22.43 21.29 29.86
CA ASP A 482 21.70 22.09 28.87
C ASP A 482 20.57 22.89 29.53
N LEU A 483 19.81 22.26 30.44
CA LEU A 483 18.69 22.89 31.12
C LEU A 483 19.15 23.98 32.11
N ARG A 484 20.28 23.76 32.81
CA ARG A 484 20.88 24.75 33.72
C ARG A 484 21.42 25.96 32.99
N GLU A 485 21.99 25.76 31.81
CA GLU A 485 22.45 26.87 30.96
C GLU A 485 21.25 27.65 30.42
N ARG A 486 20.31 26.94 29.79
CA ARG A 486 19.19 27.55 29.05
C ARG A 486 18.15 28.24 29.92
N ILE A 487 18.01 27.82 31.18
CA ILE A 487 17.10 28.51 32.11
C ILE A 487 17.57 29.93 32.43
N GLU A 488 18.83 30.29 32.21
CA GLU A 488 19.35 31.65 32.44
C GLU A 488 19.10 32.61 31.25
N HIS A 489 18.73 32.09 30.07
CA HIS A 489 18.47 32.90 28.87
C HIS A 489 17.26 33.84 28.97
N SER A 490 17.21 34.82 28.08
CA SER A 490 15.99 35.60 27.81
C SER A 490 14.95 34.76 27.07
N ALA A 491 13.67 35.13 27.19
CA ALA A 491 12.59 34.42 26.50
C ALA A 491 12.63 34.54 24.97
N GLU A 492 13.31 35.55 24.43
CA GLU A 492 13.51 35.74 22.98
C GLU A 492 14.61 34.84 22.43
N GLU A 493 15.71 34.70 23.17
CA GLU A 493 16.80 33.78 22.80
C GLU A 493 16.34 32.32 22.92
N GLU A 494 15.70 31.98 24.04
CA GLU A 494 15.39 30.60 24.36
C GLU A 494 14.38 29.97 23.41
N ILE A 495 13.39 30.74 22.94
CA ILE A 495 12.41 30.18 22.00
C ILE A 495 13.06 29.79 20.66
N GLY A 496 14.08 30.52 20.21
CA GLY A 496 14.85 30.19 19.01
C GLY A 496 15.66 28.91 19.20
N ILE A 497 16.29 28.74 20.37
CA ILE A 497 17.04 27.54 20.73
C ILE A 497 16.10 26.32 20.80
N ALA A 498 14.98 26.44 21.50
CA ALA A 498 13.97 25.38 21.59
C ALA A 498 13.41 24.99 20.21
N ALA A 499 13.21 25.96 19.32
CA ALA A 499 12.75 25.71 17.95
C ALA A 499 13.80 24.94 17.13
N GLU A 500 15.08 25.23 17.29
CA GLU A 500 16.16 24.50 16.62
C GLU A 500 16.30 23.06 17.17
N GLU A 501 16.15 22.86 18.48
CA GLU A 501 16.09 21.52 19.07
C GLU A 501 14.88 20.72 18.54
N GLN A 502 13.72 21.36 18.41
CA GLN A 502 12.53 20.76 17.79
C GLN A 502 12.77 20.38 16.33
N ARG A 503 13.49 21.20 15.55
CA ARG A 503 13.87 20.90 14.16
C ARG A 503 14.71 19.62 14.10
N LYS A 504 15.71 19.47 14.98
CA LYS A 504 16.58 18.28 15.06
C LYS A 504 15.77 17.03 15.41
N ILE A 505 14.85 17.11 16.38
CA ILE A 505 13.94 16.00 16.73
C ILE A 505 13.10 15.60 15.52
N THR A 506 12.51 16.59 14.84
CA THR A 506 11.66 16.37 13.65
C THR A 506 12.44 15.67 12.55
N GLU A 507 13.66 16.10 12.26
CA GLU A 507 14.54 15.46 11.28
C GLU A 507 14.82 13.99 11.62
N ILE A 508 15.16 13.68 12.88
CA ILE A 508 15.39 12.30 13.33
C ILE A 508 14.12 11.44 13.15
N ARG A 509 12.95 11.97 13.54
CA ARG A 509 11.68 11.26 13.40
C ARG A 509 11.31 11.00 11.94
N LEU A 510 11.53 11.96 11.04
CA LEU A 510 11.35 11.77 9.60
C LEU A 510 12.28 10.70 9.03
N ARG A 511 13.57 10.73 9.41
CA ARG A 511 14.52 9.70 9.00
C ARG A 511 14.11 8.31 9.51
N LYS A 512 13.62 8.19 10.74
CA LYS A 512 13.11 6.91 11.28
C LYS A 512 11.81 6.46 10.58
N LEU A 513 10.93 7.39 10.21
CA LEU A 513 9.72 7.09 9.44
C LEU A 513 10.09 6.42 8.11
N ILE A 514 11.11 6.95 7.43
CA ILE A 514 11.57 6.47 6.12
C ILE A 514 12.50 5.26 6.23
N ARG A 515 13.50 5.24 7.11
CA ARG A 515 14.49 4.16 7.19
C ARG A 515 14.04 2.95 7.99
N GLY A 516 12.96 3.07 8.76
CA GLY A 516 12.63 2.11 9.80
C GLY A 516 13.51 2.29 11.04
N GLY A 517 13.25 1.46 12.06
CA GLY A 517 13.93 1.49 13.36
C GLY A 517 14.57 0.17 13.71
#